data_AF-X6P4A2-F1
#
_entry.id   AF-X6P4A2-F1
#
_cell.length_a   1.000
_cell.length_b   1.000
_cell.length_c   1.000
_cell.angle_alpha   90.00
_cell.angle_beta   90.00
_cell.angle_gamma   90.00
#
_symmetry.space_group_name_H-M   'P 1'
#
loop_
_entity.id
_entity.type
_entity.pdbx_description
1 polymer ?
#
loop_
_entity_poly.entity_id
_entity_poly.type
_entity_poly.pdbx_seq_one_letter_code
_entity_poly.pdbx_strand_id
1 'polypeptide(L)'
;MHIANSQKNNYLRAMIERGTRQFGKEEQIRTLDRLIWATEFEVYIFYLFKFLDIKYPAQKRFGVIGAEAMVPLVKEVIDEGARLGVTDFVIGMPHRGRLILLCSVMRKPLERILYEFRGLALPWDQIEDSGDVKYHLGYSTDRFTPDEIKVHLSLVPNPSHLEAVNPVCMGKTRAKQFYKKDTERGKTCW
;
A
#
# COMPACT_ATOMS: atom_id res chain seq x y z
N MET A 1 -6.83 30.91 -2.81
CA MET A 1 -6.57 29.56 -3.38
C MET A 1 -5.07 29.37 -3.43
N HIS A 2 -4.50 28.25 -2.95
CA HIS A 2 -3.05 28.06 -2.76
C HIS A 2 -2.28 27.68 -4.05
N ILE A 3 -2.99 27.30 -5.11
CA ILE A 3 -2.40 26.97 -6.42
C ILE A 3 -2.32 28.27 -7.24
N ALA A 4 -1.11 28.66 -7.65
CA ALA A 4 -0.88 29.89 -8.40
C ALA A 4 -1.35 29.82 -9.87
N ASN A 5 -1.39 28.62 -10.47
CA ASN A 5 -1.76 28.45 -11.87
C ASN A 5 -3.30 28.46 -12.05
N SER A 6 -3.81 29.47 -12.76
CA SER A 6 -5.25 29.67 -13.00
C SER A 6 -5.89 28.55 -13.83
N GLN A 7 -5.17 27.98 -14.80
CA GLN A 7 -5.66 26.86 -15.61
C GLN A 7 -5.89 25.61 -14.74
N LYS A 8 -4.96 25.30 -13.83
CA LYS A 8 -5.12 24.20 -12.86
C LYS A 8 -6.31 24.43 -11.92
N ASN A 9 -6.49 25.67 -11.45
CA ASN A 9 -7.63 26.04 -10.62
C ASN A 9 -8.96 25.85 -11.34
N ASN A 10 -9.05 26.30 -12.60
CA ASN A 10 -10.26 26.15 -13.40
C ASN A 10 -10.54 24.69 -13.75
N TYR A 11 -9.49 23.89 -14.01
CA TYR A 11 -9.62 22.45 -14.21
C TYR A 11 -10.20 21.75 -12.96
N LEU A 12 -9.62 22.00 -11.78
CA LEU A 12 -10.10 21.40 -10.53
C LEU A 12 -11.54 21.83 -10.23
N ARG A 13 -11.85 23.12 -10.42
CA ARG A 13 -13.21 23.62 -10.26
C ARG A 13 -14.19 22.88 -11.18
N ALA A 14 -13.87 22.77 -12.46
CA ALA A 14 -14.70 22.04 -13.42
C ALA A 14 -14.85 20.55 -13.04
N MET A 15 -13.81 19.91 -12.53
CA MET A 15 -13.88 18.50 -12.11
C MET A 15 -14.74 18.29 -10.86
N ILE A 16 -14.68 19.19 -9.89
CA ILE A 16 -15.45 19.12 -8.65
C ILE A 16 -16.92 19.49 -8.89
N GLU A 17 -17.18 20.53 -9.69
CA GLU A 17 -18.52 21.05 -9.97
C GLU A 17 -19.31 20.20 -10.99
N ARG A 18 -18.66 19.25 -11.68
CA ARG A 18 -19.31 18.27 -12.56
C ARG A 18 -20.29 17.34 -11.84
N GLY A 19 -20.34 17.37 -10.51
CA GLY A 19 -21.16 16.49 -9.69
C GLY A 19 -20.47 15.15 -9.40
N THR A 20 -21.05 14.37 -8.49
CA THR A 20 -20.53 13.06 -8.14
C THR A 20 -20.81 12.07 -9.26
N ARG A 21 -19.76 11.32 -9.66
CA ARG A 21 -19.91 10.17 -10.55
C ARG A 21 -20.92 9.20 -9.94
N GLN A 22 -21.90 8.77 -10.72
CA GLN A 22 -22.74 7.65 -10.32
C GLN A 22 -21.99 6.34 -10.58
N PHE A 23 -21.82 5.55 -9.52
CA PHE A 23 -21.17 4.26 -9.60
C PHE A 23 -22.18 3.19 -10.02
N GLY A 24 -21.78 2.33 -10.97
CA GLY A 24 -22.57 1.16 -11.33
C GLY A 24 -22.69 0.19 -10.16
N LYS A 25 -23.73 -0.65 -10.16
CA LYS A 25 -23.98 -1.62 -9.08
C LYS A 25 -22.77 -2.55 -8.83
N GLU A 26 -22.10 -2.99 -9.89
CA GLU A 26 -20.91 -3.86 -9.78
C GLU A 26 -19.73 -3.14 -9.10
N GLU A 27 -19.52 -1.86 -9.41
CA GLU A 27 -18.47 -1.05 -8.81
C GLU A 27 -18.73 -0.78 -7.33
N GLN A 28 -20.00 -0.53 -6.97
CA GLN A 28 -20.43 -0.41 -5.58
C GLN A 28 -20.20 -1.71 -4.80
N ILE A 29 -20.61 -2.86 -5.37
CA ILE A 29 -20.42 -4.17 -4.76
C ILE A 29 -18.93 -4.48 -4.60
N ARG A 30 -18.10 -4.22 -5.62
CA ARG A 30 -16.65 -4.43 -5.55
C ARG A 30 -16.00 -3.56 -4.47
N THR A 31 -16.42 -2.31 -4.34
CA THR A 31 -15.91 -1.39 -3.31
C THR A 31 -16.33 -1.85 -1.92
N LEU A 32 -17.58 -2.27 -1.76
CA LEU A 32 -18.11 -2.82 -0.52
C LEU A 32 -17.38 -4.12 -0.12
N ASP A 33 -17.16 -5.04 -1.06
CA ASP A 33 -16.41 -6.28 -0.83
C ASP A 33 -14.99 -6.00 -0.32
N ARG A 34 -14.29 -5.05 -0.96
CA ARG A 34 -12.96 -4.59 -0.50
C ARG A 34 -12.99 -4.03 0.91
N LEU A 35 -14.04 -3.29 1.27
CA LEU A 35 -14.20 -2.69 2.59
C LEU A 35 -14.52 -3.76 3.65
N ILE A 36 -15.45 -4.67 3.35
CA ILE A 36 -15.79 -5.80 4.23
C ILE A 36 -14.54 -6.63 4.49
N TRP A 37 -13.80 -7.01 3.44
CA TRP A 37 -12.57 -7.75 3.59
C TRP A 37 -11.57 -7.01 4.48
N ALA A 38 -11.45 -5.69 4.33
CA ALA A 38 -10.53 -4.90 5.13
C ALA A 38 -10.92 -4.90 6.63
N THR A 39 -12.20 -4.71 6.92
CA THR A 39 -12.75 -4.75 8.28
C THR A 39 -12.59 -6.13 8.90
N GLU A 40 -13.02 -7.19 8.20
CA GLU A 40 -12.92 -8.57 8.66
C GLU A 40 -11.46 -8.99 8.87
N PHE A 41 -10.54 -8.54 8.03
CA PHE A 41 -9.12 -8.79 8.22
C PHE A 41 -8.57 -8.16 9.50
N GLU A 42 -8.92 -6.90 9.80
CA GLU A 42 -8.52 -6.26 11.06
C GLU A 42 -9.09 -7.00 12.27
N VAL A 43 -10.35 -7.43 12.20
CA VAL A 43 -11.01 -8.22 13.26
C VAL A 43 -10.31 -9.57 13.42
N TYR A 44 -10.08 -10.29 12.32
CA TYR A 44 -9.40 -11.60 12.33
C TYR A 44 -7.98 -11.48 12.89
N ILE A 45 -7.18 -10.52 12.40
CA ILE A 45 -5.83 -10.25 12.91
C ILE A 45 -5.89 -9.86 14.38
N PHE A 46 -6.86 -9.04 14.80
CA PHE A 46 -7.03 -8.68 16.20
C PHE A 46 -7.22 -9.92 17.09
N TYR A 47 -8.11 -10.84 16.71
CA TYR A 47 -8.38 -12.07 17.45
C TYR A 47 -7.22 -13.08 17.37
N LEU A 48 -6.67 -13.28 16.17
CA LEU A 48 -5.51 -14.16 15.95
C LEU A 48 -4.35 -13.72 16.84
N PHE A 49 -4.01 -12.42 16.82
CA PHE A 49 -2.94 -11.94 17.67
C PHE A 49 -3.32 -11.84 19.14
N LYS A 50 -4.59 -11.67 19.53
CA LYS A 50 -5.00 -11.77 20.94
C LYS A 50 -4.81 -13.21 21.46
N PHE A 51 -5.08 -14.20 20.62
CA PHE A 51 -4.78 -15.60 20.90
C PHE A 51 -3.26 -15.86 20.95
N LEU A 52 -2.51 -15.28 20.01
CA LEU A 52 -1.04 -15.36 19.99
C LEU A 52 -0.35 -14.48 21.04
N ASP A 53 -1.01 -13.48 21.63
CA ASP A 53 -0.49 -12.65 22.73
C ASP A 53 -0.32 -13.46 24.01
N ILE A 54 -0.99 -14.62 24.13
CA ILE A 54 -0.65 -15.64 25.14
C ILE A 54 0.82 -16.10 24.96
N LYS A 55 1.37 -16.03 23.74
CA LYS A 55 2.79 -16.27 23.41
C LYS A 55 3.64 -15.00 23.26
N TYR A 56 3.08 -13.83 22.91
CA TYR A 56 3.86 -12.60 22.62
C TYR A 56 3.23 -11.29 23.17
N PRO A 57 3.10 -11.13 24.50
CA PRO A 57 2.23 -10.13 25.14
C PRO A 57 2.61 -8.62 24.99
N ALA A 58 3.46 -8.23 24.04
CA ALA A 58 4.00 -6.85 23.96
C ALA A 58 4.04 -6.21 22.55
N GLN A 59 3.42 -6.82 21.53
CA GLN A 59 3.57 -6.36 20.14
C GLN A 59 2.47 -5.37 19.71
N LYS A 60 2.82 -4.09 19.54
CA LYS A 60 1.93 -3.06 18.95
C LYS A 60 1.67 -3.35 17.47
N ARG A 61 0.40 -3.29 17.05
CA ARG A 61 -0.04 -3.77 15.72
C ARG A 61 -0.23 -2.70 14.65
N PHE A 62 -0.37 -1.43 15.06
CA PHE A 62 -0.61 -0.29 14.18
C PHE A 62 -1.68 -0.55 13.09
N GLY A 63 -2.76 -1.26 13.45
CA GLY A 63 -3.86 -1.62 12.53
C GLY A 63 -4.62 -0.40 11.98
N VAL A 64 -5.54 -0.62 11.05
CA VAL A 64 -6.27 0.45 10.35
C VAL A 64 -7.70 0.69 10.87
N ILE A 65 -8.06 0.18 12.06
CA ILE A 65 -9.41 0.36 12.64
C ILE A 65 -9.85 1.83 12.62
N GLY A 66 -11.01 2.12 12.03
CA GLY A 66 -11.57 3.45 11.79
C GLY A 66 -11.09 4.16 10.51
N ALA A 67 -10.18 3.55 9.75
CA ALA A 67 -9.64 4.04 8.48
C ALA A 67 -9.59 2.94 7.40
N GLU A 68 -10.47 1.95 7.48
CA GLU A 68 -10.53 0.77 6.61
C GLU A 68 -10.74 1.13 5.14
N ALA A 69 -11.40 2.28 4.88
CA ALA A 69 -11.58 2.84 3.54
C ALA A 69 -10.25 3.12 2.80
N MET A 70 -9.12 3.15 3.49
CA MET A 70 -7.79 3.19 2.88
C MET A 70 -7.57 2.02 1.90
N VAL A 71 -8.06 0.82 2.20
CA VAL A 71 -7.85 -0.37 1.34
C VAL A 71 -8.57 -0.25 -0.01
N PRO A 72 -9.89 0.01 -0.08
CA PRO A 72 -10.55 0.23 -1.37
C PRO A 72 -9.97 1.43 -2.11
N LEU A 73 -9.60 2.51 -1.41
CA LEU A 73 -8.97 3.69 -2.02
C LEU A 73 -7.66 3.33 -2.74
N VAL A 74 -6.72 2.68 -2.05
CA VAL A 74 -5.42 2.32 -2.64
C VAL A 74 -5.61 1.33 -3.80
N LYS A 75 -6.54 0.37 -3.67
CA LYS A 75 -6.86 -0.56 -4.77
C LYS A 75 -7.40 0.19 -5.99
N GLU A 76 -8.29 1.17 -5.80
CA GLU A 76 -8.86 1.94 -6.91
C GLU A 76 -7.80 2.85 -7.58
N VAL A 77 -6.90 3.46 -6.81
CA VAL A 77 -5.76 4.21 -7.37
C VAL A 77 -4.89 3.33 -8.26
N ILE A 78 -4.62 2.09 -7.83
CA ILE A 78 -3.83 1.14 -8.63
C ILE A 78 -4.60 0.72 -9.89
N ASP A 79 -5.88 0.38 -9.76
CA ASP A 79 -6.68 -0.11 -10.88
C ASP A 79 -6.89 0.99 -11.94
N GLU A 80 -7.23 2.21 -11.52
CA GLU A 80 -7.36 3.35 -12.42
C GLU A 80 -6.00 3.75 -13.02
N GLY A 81 -4.93 3.76 -12.22
CA GLY A 81 -3.57 3.99 -12.72
C GLY A 81 -3.20 2.98 -13.80
N ALA A 82 -3.53 1.70 -13.60
CA ALA A 82 -3.28 0.65 -14.57
C ALA A 82 -4.06 0.87 -15.87
N ARG A 83 -5.34 1.26 -15.79
CA ARG A 83 -6.17 1.63 -16.96
C ARG A 83 -5.58 2.82 -17.73
N LEU A 84 -4.92 3.75 -17.03
CA LEU A 84 -4.21 4.88 -17.62
C LEU A 84 -2.80 4.52 -18.13
N GLY A 85 -2.37 3.25 -18.03
CA GLY A 85 -1.09 2.77 -18.56
C GLY A 85 0.07 2.71 -17.55
N VAL A 86 -0.18 2.95 -16.26
CA VAL A 86 0.83 2.78 -15.21
C VAL A 86 1.10 1.30 -14.99
N THR A 87 2.38 0.91 -15.08
CA THR A 87 2.84 -0.47 -14.86
C THR A 87 3.53 -0.66 -13.52
N ASP A 88 4.01 0.42 -12.88
CA ASP A 88 4.81 0.36 -11.66
C ASP A 88 4.34 1.37 -10.62
N PHE A 89 4.05 0.87 -9.42
CA PHE A 89 3.65 1.67 -8.26
C PHE A 89 4.70 1.51 -7.17
N VAL A 90 5.36 2.60 -6.80
CA VAL A 90 6.34 2.64 -5.71
C VAL A 90 5.69 3.26 -4.49
N ILE A 91 5.52 2.50 -3.41
CA ILE A 91 4.74 2.91 -2.26
C ILE A 91 5.69 3.26 -1.11
N GLY A 92 5.57 4.48 -0.57
CA GLY A 92 6.12 4.87 0.73
C GLY A 92 4.98 4.96 1.74
N MET A 93 5.11 4.28 2.87
CA MET A 93 4.02 4.21 3.86
C MET A 93 4.57 4.04 5.29
N PRO A 94 3.98 4.72 6.30
CA PRO A 94 4.33 4.51 7.71
C PRO A 94 3.76 3.19 8.26
N HIS A 95 3.82 2.97 9.58
CA HIS A 95 3.35 1.73 10.20
C HIS A 95 1.82 1.54 10.18
N ARG A 96 1.01 2.62 10.15
CA ARG A 96 -0.46 2.57 10.30
C ARG A 96 -1.11 1.89 9.08
N GLY A 97 -1.74 0.74 9.28
CA GLY A 97 -2.37 -0.03 8.21
C GLY A 97 -1.39 -0.72 7.25
N ARG A 98 -0.10 -0.83 7.61
CA ARG A 98 0.89 -1.46 6.72
C ARG A 98 0.64 -2.94 6.51
N LEU A 99 0.24 -3.67 7.56
CA LEU A 99 -0.03 -5.11 7.48
C LEU A 99 -1.17 -5.42 6.52
N ILE A 100 -2.26 -4.65 6.61
CA ILE A 100 -3.41 -4.82 5.74
C ILE A 100 -3.08 -4.40 4.31
N LEU A 101 -2.26 -3.37 4.09
CA LEU A 101 -1.76 -3.06 2.75
C LEU A 101 -0.93 -4.21 2.17
N LEU A 102 0.00 -4.77 2.96
CA LEU A 102 0.81 -5.92 2.54
C LEU A 102 -0.07 -7.14 2.18
N CYS A 103 -1.08 -7.45 2.99
CA CYS A 103 -1.93 -8.62 2.76
C CYS A 103 -2.99 -8.38 1.67
N SER A 104 -3.83 -7.34 1.81
CA SER A 104 -4.97 -7.08 0.93
C SER A 104 -4.59 -6.56 -0.44
N VAL A 105 -3.60 -5.65 -0.49
CA VAL A 105 -3.27 -4.88 -1.71
C VAL A 105 -2.08 -5.52 -2.42
N MET A 106 -1.04 -5.86 -1.68
CA MET A 106 0.18 -6.45 -2.22
C MET A 106 0.17 -7.98 -2.23
N ARG A 107 -0.89 -8.63 -1.72
CA ARG A 107 -1.04 -10.10 -1.74
C ARG A 107 0.16 -10.82 -1.11
N LYS A 108 0.82 -10.23 -0.11
CA LYS A 108 1.84 -10.90 0.69
C LYS A 108 1.15 -12.04 1.46
N PRO A 109 1.63 -13.29 1.34
CA PRO A 109 1.06 -14.42 2.06
C PRO A 109 1.04 -14.16 3.57
N LEU A 110 -0.08 -14.49 4.21
CA LEU A 110 -0.26 -14.25 5.64
C LEU A 110 0.78 -15.02 6.46
N GLU A 111 1.14 -16.22 6.03
CA GLU A 111 2.15 -17.08 6.65
C GLU A 111 3.51 -16.38 6.71
N ARG A 112 3.88 -15.66 5.64
CA ARG A 112 5.11 -14.87 5.59
C ARG A 112 5.05 -13.68 6.53
N ILE A 113 3.90 -13.01 6.63
CA ILE A 113 3.69 -11.95 7.61
C ILE A 113 3.85 -12.52 9.02
N LEU A 114 3.13 -13.60 9.37
CA LEU A 114 3.18 -14.23 10.69
C LEU A 114 4.58 -14.75 11.04
N TYR A 115 5.34 -15.22 10.06
CA TYR A 115 6.74 -15.62 10.25
C TYR A 115 7.61 -14.45 10.74
N GLU A 116 7.41 -13.25 10.19
CA GLU A 116 8.11 -12.02 10.63
C GLU A 116 7.72 -11.59 12.06
N PHE A 117 6.57 -12.02 12.57
CA PHE A 117 6.18 -11.82 13.97
C PHE A 117 6.80 -12.83 14.93
N ARG A 118 7.15 -14.03 14.44
CA ARG A 118 7.77 -15.08 15.28
C ARG A 118 9.18 -14.70 15.73
N GLY A 119 9.86 -13.82 14.97
CA GLY A 119 11.17 -13.30 15.34
C GLY A 119 12.15 -14.42 15.65
N LEU A 120 12.38 -15.34 14.71
CA LEU A 120 13.53 -16.22 14.87
C LEU A 120 14.77 -15.34 14.89
N ALA A 121 15.26 -15.11 16.11
CA ALA A 121 16.66 -15.04 16.42
C ALA A 121 17.30 -16.29 15.80
N LEU A 122 17.59 -16.23 14.51
CA LEU A 122 18.77 -16.91 14.02
C LEU A 122 19.92 -16.37 14.89
N PRO A 123 20.80 -17.23 15.39
CA PRO A 123 21.93 -16.75 16.17
C PRO A 123 22.69 -15.72 15.31
N TRP A 124 23.22 -14.67 15.95
CA TRP A 124 23.76 -13.47 15.28
C TRP A 124 24.84 -13.78 14.22
N ASP A 125 25.44 -14.96 14.29
CA ASP A 125 26.41 -15.55 13.37
C ASP A 125 25.81 -16.13 12.07
N GLN A 126 24.49 -16.34 12.02
CA GLN A 126 23.74 -16.85 10.86
C GLN A 126 22.82 -15.80 10.22
N ILE A 127 22.74 -14.61 10.83
CA ILE A 127 22.02 -13.45 10.32
C ILE A 127 23.03 -12.56 9.57
N GLU A 128 23.10 -12.66 8.25
CA GLU A 128 23.87 -11.70 7.43
C GLU A 128 23.19 -10.32 7.32
N ASP A 129 21.92 -10.22 7.69
CA ASP A 129 21.11 -9.01 7.59
C ASP A 129 20.81 -8.43 8.98
N SER A 130 21.29 -7.23 9.31
CA SER A 130 21.06 -6.58 10.62
C SER A 130 19.59 -6.59 11.08
N GLY A 131 18.67 -6.81 10.15
CA GLY A 131 17.25 -7.00 10.40
C GLY A 131 16.61 -5.67 10.75
N ASP A 132 15.29 -5.59 10.57
CA ASP A 132 14.51 -4.47 11.08
C ASP A 132 13.20 -5.02 11.63
N VAL A 133 12.48 -4.22 12.40
CA VAL A 133 11.15 -4.62 12.84
C VAL A 133 10.26 -4.84 11.61
N LYS A 134 9.42 -5.88 11.66
CA LYS A 134 8.45 -6.27 10.62
C LYS A 134 7.69 -5.13 9.91
N TYR A 135 7.48 -4.00 10.58
CA TYR A 135 6.82 -2.82 10.02
C TYR A 135 7.70 -1.94 9.13
N HIS A 136 9.00 -2.22 9.02
CA HIS A 136 9.96 -1.47 8.22
C HIS A 136 10.44 -2.23 6.98
N LEU A 137 10.14 -3.53 6.89
CA LEU A 137 10.57 -4.36 5.78
C LEU A 137 9.87 -3.96 4.47
N GLY A 138 10.65 -3.86 3.39
CA GLY A 138 10.14 -3.65 2.05
C GLY A 138 9.47 -4.91 1.51
N TYR A 139 8.66 -4.73 0.46
CA TYR A 139 8.04 -5.87 -0.24
C TYR A 139 7.86 -5.51 -1.71
N SER A 140 8.01 -6.47 -2.61
CA SER A 140 7.72 -6.27 -4.03
C SER A 140 6.95 -7.46 -4.57
N THR A 141 5.95 -7.18 -5.39
CA THR A 141 5.08 -8.21 -5.97
C THR A 141 4.58 -7.78 -7.34
N ASP A 142 4.30 -8.76 -8.18
CA ASP A 142 3.51 -8.55 -9.39
C ASP A 142 2.08 -9.03 -9.10
N ARG A 143 1.07 -8.28 -9.54
CA ARG A 143 -0.32 -8.74 -9.51
C ARG A 143 -1.09 -8.26 -10.73
N PHE A 144 -2.23 -8.89 -10.96
CA PHE A 144 -3.20 -8.45 -11.95
C PHE A 144 -4.26 -7.55 -11.29
N THR A 145 -4.73 -6.54 -12.03
CA THR A 145 -5.94 -5.77 -11.70
C THR A 145 -7.19 -6.59 -12.08
N PRO A 146 -8.40 -6.18 -11.67
CA PRO A 146 -9.64 -6.80 -12.14
C PRO A 146 -9.78 -6.81 -13.67
N ASP A 147 -9.14 -5.85 -14.35
CA ASP A 147 -9.14 -5.70 -15.80
C ASP A 147 -7.99 -6.50 -16.48
N GLU A 148 -7.40 -7.47 -15.77
CA GLU A 148 -6.29 -8.33 -16.22
C GLU A 148 -5.00 -7.59 -16.63
N ILE A 149 -4.82 -6.36 -16.15
CA ILE A 149 -3.60 -5.59 -16.38
C ILE A 149 -2.55 -5.98 -15.34
N LYS A 150 -1.38 -6.43 -15.80
CA LYS A 150 -0.26 -6.74 -14.92
C LYS A 150 0.39 -5.45 -14.40
N VAL A 151 0.50 -5.33 -13.08
CA VAL A 151 1.17 -4.22 -12.39
C VAL A 151 2.21 -4.73 -11.40
N HIS A 152 3.29 -3.96 -11.24
CA HIS A 152 4.33 -4.20 -10.26
C HIS A 152 4.21 -3.24 -9.09
N LEU A 153 4.06 -3.77 -7.88
CA LEU A 153 3.97 -2.99 -6.64
C LEU A 153 5.26 -3.13 -5.85
N SER A 154 5.83 -2.00 -5.39
CA SER A 154 7.06 -2.01 -4.60
C SER A 154 6.94 -1.09 -3.38
N LEU A 155 6.81 -1.69 -2.20
CA LEU A 155 6.81 -0.99 -0.92
C LEU A 155 8.24 -0.77 -0.46
N VAL A 156 8.60 0.49 -0.24
CA VAL A 156 9.94 0.90 0.19
C VAL A 156 10.14 0.58 1.68
N PRO A 157 11.29 0.00 2.08
CA PRO A 157 11.62 -0.12 3.49
C PRO A 157 11.85 1.27 4.10
N ASN A 158 11.51 1.45 5.37
CA ASN A 158 11.60 2.77 6.02
C ASN A 158 11.90 2.66 7.51
N PRO A 159 12.68 3.59 8.08
CA PRO A 159 12.88 3.66 9.52
C PRO A 159 11.61 4.15 10.24
N SER A 160 11.64 4.16 11.58
CA SER A 160 10.57 4.77 12.40
C SER A 160 10.50 6.31 12.31
N HIS A 161 11.52 6.96 11.72
CA HIS A 161 11.50 8.41 11.47
C HIS A 161 10.46 8.72 10.38
N LEU A 162 9.28 9.19 10.82
CA LEU A 162 8.15 9.47 9.95
C LEU A 162 8.54 10.41 8.80
N GLU A 163 7.95 10.18 7.63
CA GLU A 163 8.18 10.93 6.39
C GLU A 163 9.61 10.85 5.79
N ALA A 164 10.59 10.26 6.48
CA ALA A 164 11.96 10.11 5.96
C ALA A 164 12.02 9.25 4.68
N VAL A 165 11.02 8.37 4.48
CA VAL A 165 10.90 7.54 3.28
C VAL A 165 10.45 8.32 2.04
N ASN A 166 9.84 9.50 2.19
CA ASN A 166 9.24 10.23 1.07
C ASN A 166 10.25 10.55 -0.06
N PRO A 167 11.42 11.17 0.23
CA PRO A 167 12.42 11.39 -0.82
C PRO A 167 13.02 10.10 -1.36
N VAL A 168 13.13 9.04 -0.54
CA VAL A 168 13.63 7.73 -0.96
C VAL A 168 12.67 7.08 -1.96
N CYS A 169 11.37 7.16 -1.68
CA CYS A 169 10.30 6.70 -2.56
C CYS A 169 10.36 7.42 -3.92
N MET A 170 10.40 8.76 -3.90
CA MET A 170 10.52 9.58 -5.11
C MET A 170 11.79 9.27 -5.90
N GLY A 171 12.93 9.11 -5.22
CA GLY A 171 14.21 8.75 -5.85
C GLY A 171 14.15 7.38 -6.53
N LYS A 172 13.57 6.38 -5.86
CA LYS A 172 13.36 5.05 -6.44
C LYS A 172 12.45 5.11 -7.66
N THR A 173 11.35 5.87 -7.61
CA THR A 173 10.48 6.09 -8.77
C THR A 173 11.25 6.73 -9.91
N ARG A 174 12.03 7.78 -9.63
CA ARG A 174 12.82 8.46 -10.65
C ARG A 174 13.85 7.53 -11.31
N ALA A 175 14.51 6.68 -10.51
CA ALA A 175 15.42 5.66 -11.02
C ALA A 175 14.69 4.67 -11.93
N LYS A 176 13.52 4.15 -11.52
CA LYS A 176 12.73 3.24 -12.34
C LYS A 176 12.27 3.89 -13.66
N GLN A 177 11.82 5.14 -13.62
CA GLN A 177 11.47 5.90 -14.82
C GLN A 177 12.67 5.99 -15.80
N PHE A 178 13.87 6.27 -15.28
CA PHE A 178 15.09 6.32 -16.08
C PHE A 178 15.41 4.97 -16.73
N TYR A 179 15.50 3.90 -15.94
CA TYR A 179 15.86 2.57 -16.46
C TYR A 179 14.79 1.99 -17.41
N LYS A 180 13.51 2.35 -17.24
CA LYS A 180 12.42 1.96 -18.14
C LYS A 180 12.25 2.88 -19.35
N LYS A 181 13.08 3.91 -19.49
CA LYS A 181 12.94 4.94 -20.54
C LYS A 181 11.55 5.58 -20.55
N ASP A 182 10.93 5.73 -19.37
CA ASP A 182 9.64 6.40 -19.16
C ASP A 182 9.85 7.92 -19.14
N THR A 183 10.15 8.49 -20.31
CA THR A 183 10.48 9.91 -20.47
C THR A 183 9.29 10.82 -20.21
N GLU A 184 8.09 10.37 -20.56
CA GLU A 184 6.80 11.04 -20.31
C GLU A 184 6.30 10.87 -18.87
N ARG A 185 6.92 9.97 -18.09
CA ARG A 185 6.58 9.68 -16.68
C ARG A 185 5.14 9.18 -16.49
N GLY A 186 4.64 8.44 -17.46
CA GLY A 186 3.29 7.89 -17.47
C GLY A 186 3.20 6.43 -16.99
N LYS A 187 4.33 5.71 -16.91
CA LYS A 187 4.36 4.27 -16.62
C LYS A 187 4.73 3.93 -15.19
N THR A 188 5.51 4.79 -14.52
CA THR A 188 5.94 4.57 -13.13
C THR A 188 5.52 5.74 -12.24
N CYS A 189 4.74 5.45 -11.19
CA CYS A 189 4.28 6.42 -10.20
C CYS A 189 4.65 6.03 -8.76
N TRP A 190 4.41 6.95 -7.82
CA TRP A 190 4.53 6.76 -6.37
C TRP A 190 3.34 7.34 -5.62
#